data_AF-A0A229R768-F1
#
_entry.id   AF-A0A229R768-F1
#
_cell.length_a   1.000
_cell.length_b   1.000
_cell.length_c   1.000
_cell.angle_alpha   90.00
_cell.angle_beta   90.00
_cell.angle_gamma   90.00
#
_symmetry.space_group_name_H-M   'P 1'
#
loop_
_entity.id
_entity.type
_entity.pdbx_description
1 polymer ?
#
loop_
_entity_poly.entity_id
_entity_poly.type
_entity_poly.pdbx_seq_one_letter_code
_entity_poly.pdbx_strand_id
1 'polypeptide(L)'
;GSVKTNIGHLDAAAGVAGLIKAVLSVRHGVIPPSLHFTAPHPEVDLAGGPWYVPAKATDWPAGERRVAGVSSFGMGGTNVHVIVEEAPAVPPRQAESGPFVLPLSARDAKALRETVSRLRDRLAADAPDLGDTAYTLSVRRAFTCRAAVVADSVTSAIAALDALLAKGTDVEGPPSAERDLAVRWVEGGEIEWDSGGEPGRVPLPGYPFQRERHWIDPLHTSDHGSPR
;
A
#
# COMPACT_ATOMS: atom_id res chain seq x y z
N GLY A 1 18.78 1.55 15.15
CA GLY A 1 18.50 3.00 14.96
C GLY A 1 17.01 3.30 15.09
N SER A 2 16.59 4.56 15.12
CA SER A 2 15.19 4.98 15.36
C SER A 2 14.53 5.54 14.08
N VAL A 3 13.20 5.44 13.94
CA VAL A 3 12.46 6.15 12.87
C VAL A 3 12.25 7.63 13.20
N LYS A 4 12.35 7.98 14.49
CA LYS A 4 12.10 9.33 15.00
C LYS A 4 13.05 10.36 14.41
N THR A 5 14.24 9.95 14.00
CA THR A 5 15.22 10.80 13.32
C THR A 5 14.75 11.29 11.95
N ASN A 6 13.73 10.64 11.35
CA ASN A 6 13.21 10.98 10.03
C ASN A 6 11.91 11.77 10.10
N ILE A 7 11.03 11.45 11.06
CA ILE A 7 9.65 11.96 11.09
C ILE A 7 9.23 12.49 12.47
N GLY A 8 10.18 12.67 13.39
CA GLY A 8 9.92 13.13 14.75
C GLY A 8 9.26 12.07 15.65
N HIS A 9 8.86 12.51 16.84
CA HIS A 9 8.17 11.67 17.82
C HIS A 9 6.65 11.72 17.59
N LEU A 10 6.09 10.69 16.96
CA LEU A 10 4.66 10.62 16.63
C LEU A 10 3.75 10.23 17.81
N ASP A 11 4.16 10.54 19.03
CA ASP A 11 3.50 10.17 20.30
C ASP A 11 2.93 8.72 20.27
N ALA A 12 1.61 8.57 20.37
CA ALA A 12 0.90 7.29 20.34
C ALA A 12 1.21 6.43 19.08
N ALA A 13 1.57 7.05 17.95
CA ALA A 13 1.92 6.36 16.72
C ALA A 13 3.43 6.04 16.60
N ALA A 14 4.25 6.40 17.57
CA ALA A 14 5.69 6.17 17.51
C ALA A 14 6.05 4.67 17.43
N GLY A 15 5.29 3.82 18.13
CA GLY A 15 5.48 2.37 18.12
C GLY A 15 5.21 1.76 16.75
N VAL A 16 4.05 2.06 16.14
CA VAL A 16 3.68 1.53 14.82
C VAL A 16 4.60 2.05 13.71
N ALA A 17 5.06 3.30 13.80
CA ALA A 17 6.05 3.82 12.85
C ALA A 17 7.39 3.07 12.94
N GLY A 18 7.83 2.72 14.16
CA GLY A 18 9.01 1.89 14.39
C GLY A 18 8.83 0.48 13.82
N LEU A 19 7.66 -0.11 14.02
CA LEU A 19 7.32 -1.43 13.49
C LEU A 19 7.29 -1.44 11.95
N ILE A 20 6.67 -0.45 11.31
CA ILE A 20 6.66 -0.31 9.85
C ILE A 20 8.08 -0.22 9.31
N LYS A 21 8.94 0.60 9.92
CA LYS A 21 10.36 0.68 9.53
C LYS A 21 11.04 -0.68 9.62
N ALA A 22 10.84 -1.42 10.72
CA ALA A 22 11.47 -2.72 10.92
C ALA A 22 10.99 -3.75 9.89
N VAL A 23 9.69 -3.85 9.66
CA VAL A 23 9.11 -4.75 8.64
C VAL A 23 9.64 -4.44 7.25
N LEU A 24 9.70 -3.16 6.87
CA LEU A 24 10.27 -2.75 5.58
C LEU A 24 11.78 -3.05 5.49
N SER A 25 12.53 -2.85 6.58
CA SER A 25 13.96 -3.15 6.62
C SER A 25 14.25 -4.64 6.43
N VAL A 26 13.46 -5.50 7.10
CA VAL A 26 13.52 -6.95 6.95
C VAL A 26 13.14 -7.35 5.51
N ARG A 27 12.02 -6.84 5.01
CA ARG A 27 11.51 -7.15 3.65
C ARG A 27 12.49 -6.77 2.55
N HIS A 28 13.11 -5.59 2.65
CA HIS A 28 14.02 -5.09 1.62
C HIS A 28 15.47 -5.51 1.84
N GLY A 29 15.78 -6.15 2.97
CA GLY A 29 17.15 -6.53 3.30
C GLY A 29 18.10 -5.33 3.37
N VAL A 30 17.63 -4.20 3.92
CA VAL A 30 18.41 -2.96 4.06
C VAL A 30 18.18 -2.36 5.43
N ILE A 31 19.25 -1.98 6.12
CA ILE A 31 19.20 -1.17 7.34
C ILE A 31 19.29 0.30 6.95
N PRO A 32 18.22 1.09 7.06
CA PRO A 32 18.25 2.51 6.71
C PRO A 32 19.05 3.32 7.75
N PRO A 33 19.64 4.47 7.33
CA PRO A 33 20.41 5.31 8.23
C PRO A 33 19.55 5.87 9.36
N SER A 34 20.16 6.04 10.52
CA SER A 34 19.66 6.86 11.61
C SER A 34 20.19 8.28 11.38
N LEU A 35 19.30 9.20 10.98
CA LEU A 35 19.70 10.57 10.66
C LEU A 35 20.17 11.32 11.91
N HIS A 36 20.94 12.40 11.69
CA HIS A 36 21.48 13.28 12.73
C HIS A 36 22.42 12.59 13.74
N PHE A 37 22.85 11.36 13.46
CA PHE A 37 23.83 10.65 14.26
C PHE A 37 25.25 10.95 13.77
N THR A 38 26.05 11.61 14.60
CA THR A 38 27.48 11.89 14.34
C THR A 38 28.40 11.06 15.24
N ALA A 39 28.07 10.99 16.54
CA ALA A 39 28.77 10.21 17.54
C ALA A 39 27.77 9.73 18.62
N PRO A 40 28.05 8.63 19.33
CA PRO A 40 27.24 8.22 20.48
C PRO A 40 27.28 9.25 21.60
N HIS A 41 26.27 9.23 22.46
CA HIS A 41 26.28 10.01 23.70
C HIS A 41 27.45 9.54 24.59
N PRO A 42 28.18 10.44 25.28
CA PRO A 42 29.37 10.06 26.06
C PRO A 42 29.14 8.99 27.15
N GLU A 43 27.91 8.91 27.68
CA GLU A 43 27.52 7.92 28.68
C GLU A 43 27.09 6.56 28.09
N VAL A 44 27.07 6.43 26.76
CA VAL A 44 26.68 5.21 26.07
C VAL A 44 27.92 4.60 25.40
N ASP A 45 28.45 3.54 26.00
CA ASP A 45 29.54 2.77 25.39
C ASP A 45 28.99 1.85 24.29
N LEU A 46 29.21 2.24 23.03
CA LEU A 46 28.96 1.40 21.86
C LEU A 46 30.23 0.65 21.39
N ALA A 47 31.42 1.08 21.80
CA ALA A 47 32.68 0.55 21.28
C ALA A 47 32.98 -0.86 21.81
N GLY A 48 32.54 -1.18 23.02
CA GLY A 48 32.72 -2.50 23.65
C GLY A 48 31.63 -3.53 23.35
N GLY A 49 30.59 -3.19 22.59
CA GLY A 49 29.38 -4.01 22.44
C GLY A 49 29.05 -4.44 21.01
N PRO A 50 28.04 -5.32 20.84
CA PRO A 50 27.56 -5.75 19.51
C PRO A 50 26.70 -4.68 18.80
N TRP A 51 26.54 -3.50 19.41
CA TRP A 51 25.60 -2.47 18.98
C TRP A 51 26.30 -1.33 18.26
N TYR A 52 25.77 -0.93 17.12
CA TYR A 52 26.17 0.28 16.43
C TYR A 52 24.95 1.03 15.89
N VAL A 53 25.11 2.32 15.61
CA VAL A 53 24.06 3.13 14.98
C VAL A 53 24.40 3.30 13.50
N PRO A 54 23.54 2.85 12.57
CA PRO A 54 23.84 2.93 11.13
C PRO A 54 23.78 4.39 10.68
N ALA A 55 24.93 4.98 10.30
CA ALA A 55 24.98 6.35 9.77
C ALA A 55 24.67 6.42 8.26
N LYS A 56 24.74 5.29 7.57
CA LYS A 56 24.46 5.14 6.13
C LYS A 56 23.53 3.95 5.90
N ALA A 57 22.83 3.95 4.77
CA ALA A 57 22.09 2.77 4.33
C ALA A 57 23.09 1.61 4.18
N THR A 58 22.76 0.49 4.79
CA THR A 58 23.64 -0.69 4.84
C THR A 58 22.84 -1.90 4.39
N ASP A 59 23.40 -2.67 3.47
CA ASP A 59 22.79 -3.93 3.05
C ASP A 59 22.71 -4.88 4.25
N TRP A 60 21.55 -5.51 4.41
CA TRP A 60 21.31 -6.56 5.38
C TRP A 60 21.32 -7.90 4.64
N PRO A 61 22.49 -8.55 4.51
CA PRO A 61 22.62 -9.77 3.74
C PRO A 61 21.68 -10.85 4.26
N ALA A 62 21.20 -11.70 3.35
CA ALA A 62 20.44 -12.87 3.74
C ALA A 62 21.36 -13.83 4.52
N GLY A 63 20.89 -14.29 5.68
CA GLY A 63 21.54 -15.30 6.51
C GLY A 63 20.58 -16.47 6.74
N GLU A 64 20.56 -17.03 7.94
CA GLU A 64 19.52 -17.99 8.32
C GLU A 64 18.13 -17.32 8.31
N ARG A 65 17.98 -16.20 9.03
CA ARG A 65 16.80 -15.31 9.01
C ARG A 65 17.19 -13.89 9.40
N ARG A 66 16.57 -12.87 8.80
CA ARG A 66 16.65 -11.50 9.33
C ARG A 66 15.69 -11.33 10.50
N VAL A 67 16.20 -10.87 11.64
CA VAL A 67 15.41 -10.65 12.87
C VAL A 67 15.64 -9.23 13.37
N ALA A 68 14.55 -8.50 13.61
CA ALA A 68 14.57 -7.14 14.14
C ALA A 68 13.79 -7.06 15.46
N GLY A 69 14.35 -6.38 16.45
CA GLY A 69 13.65 -5.98 17.66
C GLY A 69 13.10 -4.56 17.54
N VAL A 70 11.87 -4.33 18.01
CA VAL A 70 11.25 -3.00 18.07
C VAL A 70 10.77 -2.72 19.49
N SER A 71 11.30 -1.66 20.08
CA SER A 71 10.91 -1.21 21.43
C SER A 71 10.10 0.09 21.38
N SER A 72 9.07 0.18 22.22
CA SER A 72 8.29 1.39 22.47
C SER A 72 8.10 1.58 23.97
N PHE A 73 8.52 2.73 24.49
CA PHE A 73 8.47 3.06 25.92
C PHE A 73 7.58 4.29 26.11
N GLY A 74 6.44 4.11 26.75
CA GLY A 74 5.48 5.19 27.02
C GLY A 74 5.90 6.00 28.25
N MET A 75 5.64 7.32 28.22
CA MET A 75 5.95 8.20 29.35
C MET A 75 5.30 7.77 30.67
N GLY A 76 4.12 7.14 30.61
CA GLY A 76 3.41 6.59 31.76
C GLY A 76 3.99 5.27 32.32
N GLY A 77 5.10 4.77 31.78
CA GLY A 77 5.78 3.55 32.24
C GLY A 77 5.40 2.26 31.50
N THR A 78 4.38 2.29 30.63
CA THR A 78 4.03 1.13 29.80
C THR A 78 5.09 0.87 28.73
N ASN A 79 5.65 -0.34 28.72
CA ASN A 79 6.71 -0.75 27.81
C ASN A 79 6.25 -1.91 26.93
N VAL A 80 6.57 -1.85 25.64
CA VAL A 80 6.28 -2.92 24.68
C VAL A 80 7.53 -3.22 23.87
N HIS A 81 7.80 -4.51 23.66
CA HIS A 81 8.85 -5.00 22.78
C HIS A 81 8.30 -6.09 21.88
N VAL A 82 8.62 -6.02 20.58
CA VAL A 82 8.22 -7.03 19.60
C VAL A 82 9.42 -7.48 18.79
N ILE A 83 9.41 -8.76 18.41
CA ILE A 83 10.38 -9.36 17.51
C ILE A 83 9.72 -9.56 16.15
N VAL A 84 10.38 -9.11 15.10
CA VAL A 84 9.96 -9.25 13.70
C VAL A 84 10.97 -10.16 13.02
N GLU A 85 10.50 -11.28 12.50
CA GLU A 85 11.30 -12.24 11.73
C GLU A 85 10.93 -12.17 10.25
N GLU A 86 11.91 -12.38 9.38
CA GLU A 86 11.72 -12.61 7.96
C GLU A 86 10.76 -13.78 7.68
N ALA A 87 9.81 -13.56 6.78
CA ALA A 87 8.90 -14.62 6.36
C ALA A 87 9.67 -15.70 5.55
N PRO A 88 9.23 -16.97 5.61
CA PRO A 88 9.79 -18.01 4.75
C PRO A 88 9.75 -17.62 3.27
N ALA A 89 10.77 -18.04 2.51
CA ALA A 89 10.80 -17.83 1.07
C ALA A 89 9.58 -18.49 0.42
N VAL A 90 8.80 -17.71 -0.33
CA VAL A 90 7.69 -18.23 -1.13
C VAL A 90 8.26 -18.78 -2.43
N PRO A 91 8.04 -20.07 -2.76
CA PRO A 91 8.53 -20.63 -4.02
C PRO A 91 7.93 -19.86 -5.20
N PRO A 92 8.68 -19.68 -6.31
CA PRO A 92 8.16 -19.00 -7.48
C PRO A 92 6.95 -19.77 -8.03
N ARG A 93 5.84 -19.06 -8.24
CA ARG A 93 4.65 -19.61 -8.89
C ARG A 93 4.78 -19.48 -10.41
N GLN A 94 4.23 -20.44 -11.13
CA GLN A 94 4.00 -20.26 -12.57
C GLN A 94 2.90 -19.21 -12.77
N ALA A 95 3.17 -18.20 -13.60
CA ALA A 95 2.17 -17.22 -13.99
C ALA A 95 1.07 -17.94 -14.80
N GLU A 96 -0.18 -17.71 -14.44
CA GLU A 96 -1.31 -18.20 -15.22
C GLU A 96 -1.43 -17.42 -16.53
N SER A 97 -1.89 -18.10 -17.58
CA SER A 97 -2.18 -17.46 -18.86
C SER A 97 -3.64 -16.97 -18.87
N GLY A 98 -3.84 -15.69 -19.19
CA GLY A 98 -5.17 -15.06 -19.26
C GLY A 98 -6.03 -15.54 -20.45
N PRO A 99 -7.13 -14.83 -20.75
CA PRO A 99 -7.45 -13.48 -20.28
C PRO A 99 -7.95 -13.41 -18.82
N PHE A 100 -7.69 -12.28 -18.16
CA PHE A 100 -8.12 -12.01 -16.79
C PHE A 100 -9.14 -10.87 -16.74
N VAL A 101 -10.09 -10.97 -15.82
CA VAL A 101 -10.99 -9.86 -15.46
C VAL A 101 -10.35 -9.02 -14.35
N LEU A 102 -10.22 -7.72 -14.56
CA LEU A 102 -9.79 -6.75 -13.57
C LEU A 102 -11.01 -6.00 -13.03
N PRO A 103 -11.68 -6.48 -11.97
CA PRO A 103 -12.85 -5.82 -11.42
C PRO A 103 -12.47 -4.55 -10.66
N LEU A 104 -13.15 -3.45 -10.96
CA LEU A 104 -12.96 -2.16 -10.30
C LEU A 104 -14.29 -1.70 -9.72
N SER A 105 -14.23 -1.09 -8.54
CA SER A 105 -15.39 -0.41 -7.99
C SER A 105 -15.02 0.74 -7.07
N ALA A 106 -15.92 1.73 -6.99
CA ALA A 106 -15.84 2.82 -6.04
C ALA A 106 -17.22 3.29 -5.59
N ARG A 107 -17.26 4.14 -4.55
CA ARG A 107 -18.52 4.67 -4.02
C ARG A 107 -19.24 5.61 -4.99
N ASP A 108 -18.50 6.26 -5.88
CA ASP A 108 -19.01 7.23 -6.84
C ASP A 108 -18.16 7.26 -8.13
N ALA A 109 -18.68 7.91 -9.17
CA ALA A 109 -18.04 7.95 -10.49
C ALA A 109 -16.69 8.68 -10.51
N LYS A 110 -16.47 9.66 -9.62
CA LYS A 110 -15.20 10.40 -9.54
C LYS A 110 -14.11 9.51 -8.94
N ALA A 111 -14.42 8.86 -7.82
CA ALA A 111 -13.54 7.88 -7.20
C ALA A 111 -13.29 6.67 -8.11
N LEU A 112 -14.26 6.24 -8.92
CA LEU A 112 -14.07 5.17 -9.90
C LEU A 112 -13.06 5.58 -10.96
N ARG A 113 -13.23 6.76 -11.57
CA ARG A 113 -12.26 7.30 -12.55
C ARG A 113 -10.85 7.41 -11.97
N GLU A 114 -10.71 7.90 -10.73
CA GLU A 114 -9.39 7.99 -10.09
C GLU A 114 -8.81 6.59 -9.79
N THR A 115 -9.65 5.61 -9.44
CA THR A 115 -9.23 4.21 -9.24
C THR A 115 -8.69 3.61 -10.54
N VAL A 116 -9.40 3.81 -11.66
CA VAL A 116 -8.98 3.38 -13.01
C VAL A 116 -7.64 4.04 -13.37
N SER A 117 -7.52 5.35 -13.20
CA SER A 117 -6.30 6.12 -13.48
C SER A 117 -5.10 5.62 -12.66
N ARG A 118 -5.27 5.43 -11.35
CA ARG A 118 -4.19 4.94 -10.46
C ARG A 118 -3.76 3.52 -10.83
N LEU A 119 -4.70 2.64 -11.20
CA LEU A 119 -4.34 1.30 -11.65
C LEU A 119 -3.57 1.35 -12.96
N ARG A 120 -4.04 2.15 -13.94
CA ARG A 120 -3.35 2.36 -15.22
C ARG A 120 -1.91 2.82 -14.99
N ASP A 121 -1.70 3.84 -14.16
CA ASP A 121 -0.37 4.36 -13.83
C ASP A 121 0.51 3.32 -13.12
N ARG A 122 -0.07 2.50 -12.23
CA ARG A 122 0.65 1.39 -11.57
C ARG A 122 1.16 0.37 -12.59
N LEU A 123 0.30 -0.05 -13.51
CA LEU A 123 0.66 -1.02 -14.55
C LEU A 123 1.69 -0.46 -15.53
N ALA A 124 1.63 0.84 -15.84
CA ALA A 124 2.60 1.48 -16.73
C ALA A 124 3.99 1.63 -16.08
N ALA A 125 4.08 1.85 -14.77
CA ALA A 125 5.33 2.11 -14.08
C ALA A 125 6.10 0.84 -13.70
N ASP A 126 5.42 -0.15 -13.12
CA ASP A 126 6.01 -1.40 -12.65
C ASP A 126 4.88 -2.43 -12.51
N ALA A 127 4.53 -3.10 -13.59
CA ALA A 127 3.40 -4.02 -13.59
C ALA A 127 3.70 -5.26 -12.74
N PRO A 128 2.88 -5.56 -11.72
CA PRO A 128 2.85 -6.89 -11.15
C PRO A 128 2.26 -7.90 -12.16
N ASP A 129 2.34 -9.18 -11.82
CA ASP A 129 1.64 -10.23 -12.56
C ASP A 129 0.13 -9.91 -12.68
N LEU A 130 -0.44 -10.20 -13.84
CA LEU A 130 -1.82 -9.82 -14.17
C LEU A 130 -2.85 -10.71 -13.45
N GLY A 131 -2.57 -11.99 -13.26
CA GLY A 131 -3.41 -12.90 -12.49
C GLY A 131 -3.45 -12.49 -11.02
N ASP A 132 -2.29 -12.20 -10.44
CA ASP A 132 -2.20 -11.67 -9.06
C ASP A 132 -2.90 -10.31 -8.93
N THR A 133 -2.85 -9.47 -9.97
CA THR A 133 -3.57 -8.19 -10.03
C THR A 133 -5.08 -8.42 -10.02
N ALA A 134 -5.58 -9.29 -10.91
CA ALA A 134 -6.98 -9.65 -11.02
C ALA A 134 -7.52 -10.18 -9.69
N TYR A 135 -6.81 -11.13 -9.08
CA TYR A 135 -7.17 -11.69 -7.78
C TYR A 135 -7.14 -10.63 -6.66
N THR A 136 -6.09 -9.81 -6.61
CA THR A 136 -5.99 -8.76 -5.59
C THR A 136 -7.16 -7.78 -5.70
N LEU A 137 -7.60 -7.46 -6.91
CA LEU A 137 -8.77 -6.61 -7.15
C LEU A 137 -10.08 -7.31 -6.79
N SER A 138 -10.21 -8.59 -7.11
CA SER A 138 -11.44 -9.37 -6.92
C SER A 138 -11.81 -9.57 -5.44
N VAL A 139 -10.81 -9.64 -4.57
CA VAL A 139 -10.99 -9.75 -3.10
C VAL A 139 -11.13 -8.41 -2.38
N ARG A 140 -11.13 -7.29 -3.12
CA ARG A 140 -11.43 -5.97 -2.52
C ARG A 140 -12.91 -5.86 -2.21
N ARG A 141 -13.23 -4.99 -1.26
CA ARG A 141 -14.62 -4.59 -1.01
C ARG A 141 -15.23 -4.03 -2.30
N ALA A 142 -16.33 -4.63 -2.74
CA ALA A 142 -17.14 -4.13 -3.82
C ALA A 142 -17.93 -2.87 -3.42
N PHE A 143 -18.04 -1.92 -4.34
CA PHE A 143 -18.91 -0.74 -4.25
C PHE A 143 -19.91 -0.70 -5.41
N THR A 144 -20.74 0.34 -5.44
CA THR A 144 -21.88 0.49 -6.36
C THR A 144 -21.50 0.99 -7.75
N CYS A 145 -20.53 1.90 -7.88
CA CYS A 145 -20.02 2.29 -9.19
C CYS A 145 -18.95 1.28 -9.61
N ARG A 146 -19.19 0.54 -10.69
CA ARG A 146 -18.37 -0.59 -11.10
C ARG A 146 -17.90 -0.43 -12.54
N ALA A 147 -16.68 -0.86 -12.78
CA ALA A 147 -16.11 -1.04 -14.11
C ALA A 147 -15.29 -2.33 -14.14
N ALA A 148 -14.99 -2.84 -15.33
CA ALA A 148 -14.12 -3.99 -15.50
C ALA A 148 -13.34 -3.91 -16.82
N VAL A 149 -12.12 -4.46 -16.78
CA VAL A 149 -11.28 -4.67 -17.97
C VAL A 149 -11.03 -6.15 -18.12
N VAL A 150 -11.10 -6.65 -19.36
CA VAL A 150 -10.62 -7.99 -19.72
C VAL A 150 -9.33 -7.85 -20.52
N ALA A 151 -8.27 -8.51 -20.04
CA ALA A 151 -6.95 -8.41 -20.66
C ALA A 151 -6.10 -9.66 -20.46
N ASP A 152 -5.31 -10.00 -21.47
CA ASP A 152 -4.35 -11.12 -21.48
C ASP A 152 -2.88 -10.67 -21.28
N SER A 153 -2.65 -9.36 -21.32
CA SER A 153 -1.32 -8.76 -21.21
C SER A 153 -1.41 -7.38 -20.57
N VAL A 154 -0.31 -6.94 -19.96
CA VAL A 154 -0.24 -5.63 -19.29
C VAL A 154 -0.55 -4.52 -20.30
N THR A 155 -0.06 -4.66 -21.54
CA THR A 155 -0.33 -3.72 -22.63
C THR A 155 -1.82 -3.64 -22.98
N SER A 156 -2.51 -4.79 -23.13
CA SER A 156 -3.95 -4.79 -23.43
C SER A 156 -4.77 -4.27 -22.24
N ALA A 157 -4.33 -4.52 -21.00
CA ALA A 157 -4.95 -3.97 -19.79
C ALA A 157 -4.84 -2.44 -19.74
N ILE A 158 -3.66 -1.86 -19.98
CA ILE A 158 -3.45 -0.41 -20.00
C ILE A 158 -4.32 0.23 -21.09
N ALA A 159 -4.33 -0.32 -22.30
CA ALA A 159 -5.12 0.21 -23.40
C ALA A 159 -6.64 0.19 -23.09
N ALA A 160 -7.13 -0.88 -22.47
CA ALA A 160 -8.52 -0.97 -22.05
C ALA A 160 -8.87 -0.01 -20.90
N LEU A 161 -7.97 0.21 -19.93
CA LEU A 161 -8.13 1.22 -18.89
C LEU A 161 -8.16 2.65 -19.47
N ASP A 162 -7.28 2.96 -20.44
CA ASP A 162 -7.30 4.23 -21.16
C ASP A 162 -8.62 4.41 -21.94
N ALA A 163 -9.14 3.35 -22.55
CA ALA A 163 -10.43 3.37 -23.23
C ALA A 163 -11.60 3.65 -22.28
N LEU A 164 -11.63 3.03 -21.08
CA LEU A 164 -12.62 3.33 -20.04
C LEU A 164 -12.58 4.82 -19.66
N LEU A 165 -11.38 5.38 -19.45
CA LEU A 165 -11.20 6.78 -19.09
C LEU A 165 -11.66 7.74 -20.20
N ALA A 166 -11.40 7.40 -21.46
CA ALA A 166 -11.71 8.25 -22.61
C ALA A 166 -13.18 8.19 -23.04
N LYS A 167 -13.76 6.99 -23.08
CA LYS A 167 -15.13 6.76 -23.58
C LYS A 167 -16.20 6.84 -22.50
N GLY A 168 -15.83 6.68 -21.23
CA GLY A 168 -16.78 6.55 -20.13
C GLY A 168 -17.63 5.28 -20.21
N THR A 169 -17.11 4.23 -20.86
CA THR A 169 -17.67 2.88 -20.81
C THR A 169 -17.39 2.25 -19.44
N ASP A 170 -18.14 1.20 -19.09
CA ASP A 170 -17.92 0.45 -17.84
C ASP A 170 -17.22 -0.90 -18.07
N VAL A 171 -17.21 -1.42 -19.31
CA VAL A 171 -16.54 -2.70 -19.68
C VAL A 171 -15.72 -2.56 -20.96
N GLU A 172 -14.42 -2.84 -20.88
CA GLU A 172 -13.48 -2.87 -22.02
C GLU A 172 -12.72 -4.20 -22.09
N GLY A 173 -12.19 -4.54 -23.28
CA GLY A 173 -11.52 -5.82 -23.56
C GLY A 173 -12.18 -6.65 -24.67
N PRO A 174 -11.57 -7.75 -25.15
CA PRO A 174 -12.11 -8.55 -26.25
C PRO A 174 -13.40 -9.31 -25.87
N PRO A 175 -14.31 -9.56 -26.82
CA PRO A 175 -15.44 -10.49 -26.60
C PRO A 175 -14.96 -11.86 -26.16
N SER A 176 -15.45 -12.34 -25.02
CA SER A 176 -14.98 -13.55 -24.33
C SER A 176 -15.92 -13.94 -23.18
N ALA A 177 -15.80 -15.15 -22.64
CA ALA A 177 -16.57 -15.56 -21.46
C ALA A 177 -16.24 -14.67 -20.23
N GLU A 178 -14.98 -14.23 -20.14
CA GLU A 178 -14.49 -13.28 -19.15
C GLU A 178 -15.17 -11.91 -19.29
N ARG A 179 -15.48 -11.48 -20.53
CA ARG A 179 -16.23 -10.25 -20.77
C ARG A 179 -17.68 -10.39 -20.32
N ASP A 180 -18.30 -11.56 -20.45
CA ASP A 180 -19.65 -11.80 -19.93
C ASP A 180 -19.66 -11.74 -18.38
N LEU A 181 -18.62 -12.27 -17.72
CA LEU A 181 -18.43 -12.10 -16.27
C LEU A 181 -18.21 -10.63 -15.88
N ALA A 182 -17.42 -9.90 -16.65
CA ALA A 182 -17.17 -8.47 -16.45
C ALA A 182 -18.47 -7.64 -16.56
N VAL A 183 -19.35 -7.97 -17.52
CA VAL A 183 -20.68 -7.36 -17.66
C VAL A 183 -21.54 -7.65 -16.43
N ARG A 184 -21.63 -8.92 -15.99
CA ARG A 184 -22.39 -9.28 -14.78
C ARG A 184 -21.88 -8.55 -13.52
N TRP A 185 -20.57 -8.38 -13.39
CA TRP A 185 -19.98 -7.59 -12.31
C TRP A 185 -20.48 -6.15 -12.34
N VAL A 186 -20.40 -5.49 -13.50
CA VAL A 186 -20.82 -4.09 -13.67
C VAL A 186 -22.31 -3.89 -13.40
N GLU A 187 -23.14 -4.86 -13.79
CA GLU A 187 -24.59 -4.87 -13.51
C GLU A 187 -24.94 -5.05 -12.03
N GLY A 188 -23.96 -5.22 -11.15
CA GLY A 188 -24.17 -5.34 -9.71
C GLY A 188 -24.17 -6.77 -9.20
N GLY A 189 -23.96 -7.77 -10.06
CA GLY A 189 -23.92 -9.17 -9.68
C GLY A 189 -22.83 -9.48 -8.65
N GLU A 190 -23.10 -10.45 -7.79
CA GLU A 190 -22.07 -11.10 -6.98
C GLU A 190 -21.37 -12.16 -7.84
N ILE A 191 -20.05 -12.03 -7.96
CA ILE A 191 -19.24 -12.90 -8.79
C ILE A 191 -18.34 -13.73 -7.87
N GLU A 192 -18.48 -15.04 -7.98
CA GLU A 192 -17.46 -15.97 -7.48
C GLU A 192 -16.34 -15.99 -8.51
N TRP A 193 -15.26 -15.29 -8.20
CA TRP A 193 -14.09 -15.22 -9.06
C TRP A 193 -13.33 -16.54 -8.94
N ASP A 194 -13.41 -17.38 -9.97
CA ASP A 194 -12.52 -18.53 -10.07
C ASP A 194 -11.10 -18.02 -10.33
N SER A 195 -10.19 -18.36 -9.44
CA SER A 195 -8.81 -17.96 -9.56
C SER A 195 -7.96 -18.93 -10.36
N GLY A 196 -8.49 -20.07 -10.82
CA GLY A 196 -7.74 -21.06 -11.63
C GLY A 196 -6.60 -21.78 -10.91
N GLY A 197 -6.11 -21.22 -9.78
CA GLY A 197 -5.03 -21.69 -8.94
C GLY A 197 -4.96 -20.94 -7.59
N GLU A 198 -3.76 -20.86 -6.99
CA GLU A 198 -3.48 -20.12 -5.74
C GLU A 198 -2.83 -18.75 -6.03
N PRO A 199 -3.58 -17.73 -6.49
CA PRO A 199 -3.02 -16.44 -6.84
C PRO A 199 -2.44 -15.69 -5.63
N GLY A 200 -1.42 -14.90 -5.91
CA GLY A 200 -0.73 -14.05 -4.94
C GLY A 200 -1.45 -12.72 -4.77
N ARG A 201 -1.31 -12.14 -3.57
CA ARG A 201 -1.71 -10.74 -3.34
C ARG A 201 -0.54 -9.82 -3.64
N VAL A 202 -0.76 -8.85 -4.51
CA VAL A 202 0.24 -7.84 -4.88
C VAL A 202 -0.14 -6.46 -4.35
N PRO A 203 0.83 -5.62 -3.93
CA PRO A 203 0.53 -4.24 -3.60
C PRO A 203 0.00 -3.49 -4.82
N LEU A 204 -1.23 -3.01 -4.70
CA LEU A 204 -1.89 -2.17 -5.70
C LEU A 204 -2.31 -0.85 -5.04
N PRO A 205 -2.49 0.25 -5.81
CA PRO A 205 -2.93 1.52 -5.28
C PRO A 205 -4.17 1.39 -4.38
N GLY A 206 -4.13 2.10 -3.26
CA GLY A 206 -5.24 2.18 -2.31
C GLY A 206 -6.41 3.03 -2.84
N TYR A 207 -7.56 2.92 -2.16
CA TYR A 207 -8.78 3.63 -2.51
C TYR A 207 -8.57 5.16 -2.54
N PRO A 208 -9.03 5.86 -3.60
CA PRO A 208 -8.94 7.31 -3.68
C PRO A 208 -10.04 7.97 -2.83
N PHE A 209 -9.77 8.16 -1.54
CA PHE A 209 -10.66 8.94 -0.68
C PHE A 209 -10.78 10.38 -1.18
N GLN A 210 -12.01 10.87 -1.28
CA GLN A 210 -12.27 12.26 -1.64
C GLN A 210 -11.73 13.20 -0.56
N ARG A 211 -11.03 14.26 -0.99
CA ARG A 211 -10.41 15.24 -0.10
C ARG A 211 -11.36 16.39 0.16
N GLU A 212 -12.50 16.09 0.77
CA GLU A 212 -13.46 17.09 1.24
C GLU A 212 -13.02 17.63 2.60
N ARG A 213 -13.06 18.96 2.75
CA ARG A 213 -12.67 19.62 4.00
C ARG A 213 -13.81 19.46 5.01
N HIS A 214 -13.54 18.68 6.06
CA HIS A 214 -14.38 18.64 7.25
C HIS A 214 -13.58 19.26 8.41
N TRP A 215 -13.86 20.53 8.70
CA TRP A 215 -13.18 21.28 9.76
C TRP A 215 -14.19 22.14 10.51
N ILE A 216 -14.03 22.27 11.82
CA ILE A 216 -14.80 23.22 12.61
C ILE A 216 -14.14 24.58 12.44
N ASP A 217 -14.80 25.49 11.73
CA ASP A 217 -14.28 26.84 11.58
C ASP A 217 -14.39 27.59 12.93
N PRO A 218 -13.38 28.40 13.29
CA PRO A 218 -13.39 29.14 14.54
C PRO A 218 -14.57 30.12 14.54
N LEU A 219 -15.22 30.26 15.70
CA LEU A 219 -16.25 31.27 15.91
C LEU A 219 -15.62 32.64 15.68
N HIS A 220 -16.15 33.41 14.73
CA HIS A 220 -15.80 34.81 14.59
C HIS A 220 -16.17 35.55 15.88
N THR A 221 -15.17 35.93 16.67
CA THR A 221 -15.37 36.93 17.73
C THR A 221 -15.68 38.24 17.03
N SER A 222 -16.95 38.61 16.95
CA SER A 222 -17.37 39.96 16.58
C SER A 222 -16.71 40.93 17.55
N ASP A 223 -15.93 41.85 16.99
CA ASP A 223 -15.25 42.95 17.66
C ASP A 223 -16.17 43.56 18.73
N HIS A 224 -15.79 43.43 20.00
CA HIS A 224 -16.42 44.20 21.06
C HIS A 224 -16.06 45.66 20.80
N GLY A 225 -17.05 46.40 20.28
CA GLY A 225 -16.93 47.82 19.98
C GLY A 225 -16.32 48.59 21.15
N SER A 226 -15.26 49.36 20.85
CA SER A 226 -14.71 50.35 21.76
C SER A 226 -15.82 51.31 22.21
N PRO A 227 -16.08 51.47 23.51
CA PRO A 227 -16.88 52.58 23.98
C PRO A 227 -16.10 53.89 23.79
N ARG A 228 -16.85 54.94 23.40
CA ARG A 228 -16.39 56.31 23.18
C ARG A 228 -15.78 56.95 24.41
#